data_AF-A0A9E0PSI1-F1
#
_entry.id   AF-A0A9E0PSI1-F1
#
_cell.length_a   1.000
_cell.length_b   1.000
_cell.length_c   1.000
_cell.angle_alpha   90.00
_cell.angle_beta   90.00
_cell.angle_gamma   90.00
#
_symmetry.space_group_name_H-M   'P 1'
#
loop_
_entity.id
_entity.type
_entity.pdbx_description
1 polymer ?
#
loop_
_entity_poly.entity_id
_entity_poly.type
_entity_poly.pdbx_seq_one_letter_code
_entity_poly.pdbx_strand_id
1 'polypeptide(L)'
;MPNTFERLRAILARDYSVAPDAVTPDAGFESLGLDSLGLAELLFTIEDEFKVTVSRDPVELNTVADVVGYIDGLIAAQVDALADANSLASAPNLEPRA
;
A
#
# COMPACT_ATOMS: atom_id res chain seq x y z
N MET A 1 9.99 -11.67 -3.27
CA MET A 1 9.22 -10.55 -3.85
C MET A 1 9.97 -9.27 -3.55
N PRO A 2 9.99 -8.26 -4.44
CA PRO A 2 10.47 -6.93 -4.06
C PRO A 2 9.60 -6.49 -2.88
N ASN A 3 10.22 -6.43 -1.71
CA ASN A 3 9.54 -6.18 -0.45
C ASN A 3 8.85 -4.82 -0.53
N THR A 4 7.64 -4.69 0.00
CA THR A 4 6.88 -3.42 0.08
C THR A 4 7.76 -2.23 0.52
N PHE A 5 8.71 -2.50 1.43
CA PHE A 5 9.77 -1.59 1.84
C PHE A 5 10.64 -1.02 0.69
N GLU A 6 11.10 -1.85 -0.26
CA GLU A 6 11.96 -1.38 -1.36
C GLU A 6 11.20 -0.45 -2.32
N ARG A 7 9.93 -0.77 -2.59
CA ARG A 7 9.05 0.11 -3.37
C ARG A 7 8.81 1.43 -2.64
N LEU A 8 8.47 1.37 -1.35
CA LEU A 8 8.28 2.56 -0.53
C LEU A 8 9.53 3.45 -0.52
N ARG A 9 10.70 2.83 -0.32
CA ARG A 9 12.01 3.49 -0.38
C ARG A 9 12.26 4.17 -1.73
N ALA A 10 11.88 3.53 -2.84
CA ALA A 10 12.03 4.12 -4.17
C ALA A 10 11.11 5.33 -4.38
N ILE A 11 9.86 5.28 -3.91
CA ILE A 11 8.91 6.41 -3.95
C ILE A 11 9.45 7.57 -3.12
N LEU A 12 9.89 7.30 -1.89
CA LEU A 12 10.48 8.30 -1.00
C LEU A 12 11.72 8.97 -1.62
N ALA A 13 12.58 8.19 -2.28
CA ALA A 13 13.76 8.74 -2.93
C ALA A 13 13.44 9.56 -4.20
N ARG A 14 12.42 9.14 -4.98
CA ARG A 14 12.08 9.78 -6.26
C ARG A 14 11.21 11.01 -6.09
N ASP A 15 10.14 10.89 -5.32
CA ASP A 15 9.08 11.90 -5.20
C ASP A 15 9.35 12.86 -4.02
N TYR A 16 9.99 12.38 -2.94
CA TYR A 16 10.27 13.17 -1.74
C TYR A 16 11.75 13.53 -1.58
N SER A 17 12.61 13.11 -2.51
CA SER A 17 14.06 13.35 -2.48
C SER A 17 14.74 12.87 -1.18
N VAL A 18 14.16 11.86 -0.52
CA VAL A 18 14.69 11.29 0.72
C VAL A 18 15.84 10.34 0.39
N ALA A 19 16.94 10.45 1.11
CA ALA A 19 18.07 9.56 0.90
C ALA A 19 17.65 8.11 1.16
N PRO A 20 17.84 7.18 0.20
CA PRO A 20 17.43 5.79 0.39
C PRO A 20 18.22 5.10 1.52
N ASP A 21 19.39 5.63 1.88
CA ASP A 21 20.16 5.16 3.04
C ASP A 21 19.56 5.60 4.39
N ALA A 22 18.85 6.73 4.40
CA ALA A 22 18.16 7.24 5.59
C ALA A 22 16.83 6.52 5.85
N VAL A 23 16.22 5.94 4.81
CA VAL A 23 14.99 5.15 4.93
C VAL A 23 15.33 3.81 5.57
N THR A 24 15.23 3.75 6.90
CA THR A 24 15.38 2.53 7.69
C THR A 24 14.02 2.12 8.26
N PRO A 25 13.77 0.83 8.56
CA PRO A 25 12.49 0.39 9.12
C PRO A 25 12.13 1.10 10.43
N ASP A 26 13.13 1.48 11.22
CA ASP A 26 12.95 2.19 12.50
C ASP A 26 12.87 3.72 12.32
N ALA A 27 13.15 4.24 11.12
CA ALA A 27 13.10 5.68 10.87
C ALA A 27 11.67 6.20 10.98
N GLY A 28 11.50 7.28 11.73
CA GLY A 28 10.26 8.03 11.79
C GLY A 28 10.12 8.96 10.57
N PHE A 29 8.90 9.12 10.06
CA PHE A 29 8.63 9.98 8.90
C PHE A 29 8.98 11.44 9.16
N GLU A 30 8.72 11.95 10.36
CA GLU A 30 9.13 13.29 10.77
C GLU A 30 10.65 13.48 10.67
N SER A 31 11.44 12.44 10.99
CA SER A 31 12.91 12.48 10.88
C SER A 31 13.41 12.46 9.43
N LEU A 32 12.60 11.94 8.51
CA LEU A 32 12.87 11.96 7.07
C LEU A 32 12.45 13.29 6.42
N GLY A 33 11.89 14.22 7.19
CA GLY A 33 11.36 15.49 6.69
C GLY A 33 9.96 15.36 6.08
N LEU A 34 9.21 14.33 6.48
CA LEU A 34 7.82 14.15 6.10
C LEU A 34 6.91 14.57 7.24
N ASP A 35 6.29 15.73 7.07
CA ASP A 35 5.21 16.21 7.92
C ASP A 35 3.89 15.48 7.65
N SER A 36 2.86 15.77 8.45
CA SER A 36 1.51 15.19 8.29
C SER A 36 0.90 15.39 6.89
N LEU A 37 1.21 16.50 6.21
CA LEU A 37 0.80 16.73 4.83
C LEU A 37 1.56 15.82 3.85
N GLY A 38 2.87 15.68 4.03
CA GLY A 38 3.70 14.80 3.19
C GLY A 38 3.32 13.33 3.35
N LEU A 39 2.96 12.91 4.57
CA LEU A 39 2.39 11.59 4.85
C LEU A 39 1.06 11.37 4.13
N ALA A 40 0.16 12.36 4.13
CA ALA A 40 -1.11 12.27 3.41
C ALA A 40 -0.89 12.11 1.89
N GLU A 41 0.02 12.88 1.30
CA GLU A 41 0.39 12.76 -0.13
C GLU A 41 1.04 11.40 -0.44
N LEU A 42 1.86 10.91 0.49
CA LEU A 42 2.53 9.62 0.35
C LEU A 42 1.52 8.49 0.35
N LEU A 43 0.52 8.56 1.24
CA LEU A 43 -0.58 7.60 1.31
C LEU A 43 -1.35 7.51 -0.01
N PHE A 44 -1.69 8.66 -0.62
CA PHE A 44 -2.33 8.70 -1.93
C PHE A 44 -1.46 8.07 -3.03
N THR A 45 -0.15 8.33 -3.00
CA THR A 45 0.80 7.74 -3.97
C THR A 45 0.88 6.23 -3.80
N ILE A 46 0.91 5.75 -2.56
CA ILE A 46 0.89 4.33 -2.22
C ILE A 46 -0.41 3.67 -2.66
N GLU A 47 -1.56 4.28 -2.41
CA GLU A 47 -2.87 3.77 -2.85
C GLU A 47 -2.89 3.55 -4.37
N ASP A 48 -2.39 4.50 -5.16
CA ASP A 48 -2.34 4.33 -6.61
C ASP A 48 -1.29 3.31 -7.06
N GLU A 49 -0.09 3.33 -6.49
CA GLU A 49 1.03 2.45 -6.91
C GLU A 49 0.78 0.98 -6.53
N PHE A 50 0.18 0.74 -5.36
CA PHE A 50 -0.10 -0.61 -4.87
C PHE A 50 -1.54 -1.07 -5.16
N LYS A 51 -2.38 -0.18 -5.72
CA LYS A 51 -3.81 -0.43 -5.98
C LYS A 51 -4.55 -0.93 -4.74
N VAL A 52 -4.21 -0.34 -3.59
CA VAL A 52 -4.84 -0.63 -2.29
C VAL A 52 -5.76 0.52 -1.90
N THR A 53 -6.74 0.21 -1.05
CA THR A 53 -7.61 1.22 -0.44
C THR A 53 -7.17 1.47 0.99
N VAL A 54 -6.70 2.68 1.28
CA VAL A 54 -6.37 3.08 2.65
C VAL A 54 -7.63 3.64 3.32
N SER A 55 -7.86 3.23 4.56
CA SER A 55 -8.99 3.75 5.34
C SER A 55 -8.79 5.24 5.61
N ARG A 56 -9.88 6.02 5.52
CA ARG A 56 -9.89 7.44 5.94
C ARG A 56 -9.77 7.65 7.45
N ASP A 57 -9.78 6.57 8.21
CA ASP A 57 -9.57 6.64 9.65
C ASP A 57 -8.13 7.07 9.94
N PRO A 58 -7.88 7.95 10.92
CA PRO A 58 -6.53 8.33 11.29
C PRO A 58 -5.75 7.10 11.75
N VAL A 59 -4.78 6.67 10.93
CA VAL A 59 -3.85 5.60 11.29
C VAL A 59 -2.58 6.22 11.85
N GLU A 60 -2.15 5.79 13.04
CA GLU A 60 -0.95 6.30 13.70
C GLU A 60 0.34 5.68 13.13
N LEU A 61 0.64 6.03 11.89
CA LEU A 61 1.80 5.55 11.14
C LEU A 61 3.04 6.39 11.50
N ASN A 62 3.82 5.95 12.49
CA ASN A 62 4.96 6.71 12.99
C ASN A 62 6.28 6.36 12.29
N THR A 63 6.48 5.09 11.94
CA THR A 63 7.75 4.57 11.40
C THR A 63 7.55 3.89 10.04
N VAL A 64 8.64 3.80 9.28
CA VAL A 64 8.63 3.14 7.96
C VAL A 64 8.14 1.68 8.07
N ALA A 65 8.55 0.95 9.11
CA ALA A 65 8.09 -0.42 9.35
C ALA A 65 6.57 -0.50 9.52
N ASP A 66 5.96 0.47 10.19
CA ASP A 66 4.53 0.51 10.43
C ASP A 66 3.74 0.68 9.12
N VAL A 67 4.16 1.62 8.28
CA VAL A 67 3.58 1.81 6.93
C VAL A 67 3.76 0.58 6.05
N VAL A 68 4.95 -0.02 6.07
CA VAL A 68 5.20 -1.24 5.28
C VAL A 68 4.28 -2.37 5.72
N GLY A 69 4.13 -2.60 7.02
CA GLY A 69 3.22 -3.60 7.56
C GLY A 69 1.76 -3.30 7.24
N TYR A 70 1.37 -2.03 7.32
CA TYR A 70 0.03 -1.57 6.97
C TYR A 70 -0.32 -1.86 5.50
N ILE A 71 0.57 -1.49 4.58
CA ILE A 71 0.40 -1.74 3.14
C ILE A 71 0.35 -3.24 2.86
N ASP A 72 1.24 -4.04 3.46
CA ASP A 72 1.26 -5.49 3.25
C ASP A 72 -0.06 -6.14 3.68
N GLY A 73 -0.61 -5.69 4.82
CA GLY A 73 -1.93 -6.10 5.31
C GLY A 73 -3.06 -5.74 4.34
N LEU A 74 -3.03 -4.52 3.76
CA LEU A 74 -4.02 -4.10 2.76
C LEU A 74 -3.92 -4.94 1.48
N ILE A 75 -2.71 -5.19 0.97
CA ILE A 75 -2.50 -6.02 -0.21
C ILE A 75 -3.02 -7.44 0.06
N ALA A 76 -2.68 -8.02 1.20
CA ALA A 76 -3.15 -9.35 1.59
C ALA A 76 -4.68 -9.42 1.66
N ALA A 77 -5.33 -8.41 2.28
CA ALA A 77 -6.78 -8.31 2.35
C ALA A 77 -7.44 -8.13 0.97
N GLN A 78 -6.81 -7.34 0.08
CA GLN A 78 -7.33 -7.09 -1.27
C GLN A 78 -7.22 -8.34 -2.16
N VAL A 79 -6.12 -9.08 -2.05
CA VAL A 79 -5.89 -10.33 -2.80
C VAL A 79 -6.89 -11.41 -2.39
N ASP A 80 -7.20 -11.52 -1.10
CA ASP A 80 -8.22 -12.44 -0.59
C ASP A 80 -9.60 -12.11 -1.17
N ALA A 81 -10.01 -10.82 -1.09
CA ALA A 81 -11.28 -10.36 -1.65
C ALA A 81 -11.42 -10.57 -3.18
N LEU A 82 -10.32 -10.46 -3.93
CA LEU A 82 -10.30 -10.74 -5.38
C LEU A 82 -10.35 -12.25 -5.69
N ALA A 83 -9.79 -13.11 -4.83
CA ALA A 83 -9.81 -14.56 -4.99
C ALA A 83 -11.22 -15.15 -4.82
N ASP A 84 -12.01 -14.62 -3.89
CA ASP A 84 -13.41 -14.99 -3.71
C ASP A 84 -14.28 -14.56 -4.90
N ALA A 85 -14.05 -13.35 -5.43
CA ALA A 85 -14.81 -12.81 -6.55
C ALA A 85 -14.58 -13.58 -7.86
N ASN A 86 -13.36 -14.05 -8.12
CA ASN A 86 -13.04 -14.79 -9.35
C ASN A 86 -13.53 -16.26 -9.32
N SER A 87 -13.83 -16.80 -8.14
CA SER A 87 -14.39 -18.15 -8.00
C SER A 87 -15.87 -18.24 -8.41
N LEU A 88 -16.58 -17.11 -8.47
CA LEU A 88 -18.00 -17.02 -8.85
C LEU A 88 -18.24 -16.76 -10.35
N ALA A 89 -17.20 -16.37 -11.11
CA ALA A 89 -17.30 -16.10 -12.55
C ALA A 89 -17.29 -17.37 -13.43
N SER A 90 -17.17 -18.55 -12.82
CA SER A 90 -17.24 -19.84 -13.51
C SER A 90 -18.61 -20.52 -13.32
N ALA A 91 -19.71 -19.79 -13.51
CA ALA A 91 -21.00 -20.43 -13.72
C ALA A 91 -21.13 -20.77 -15.22
N PRO A 92 -21.25 -22.05 -15.60
CA PRO A 92 -21.47 -22.40 -17.00
C PRO A 92 -22.83 -21.82 -17.43
N ASN A 93 -22.79 -21.05 -18.51
CA ASN A 93 -23.95 -20.50 -19.20
C ASN A 93 -24.91 -21.63 -19.57
N LEU A 94 -25.93 -21.88 -18.74
CA LEU A 94 -27.07 -22.70 -19.12
C LEU A 94 -28.01 -21.82 -19.94
N GLU A 95 -27.78 -21.83 -21.26
CA GLU A 95 -28.72 -21.26 -22.22
C GLU A 95 -30.13 -21.84 -21.99
N PRO A 96 -31.18 -21.01 -21.96
CA PRO A 96 -32.55 -21.51 -21.84
C PRO A 96 -32.95 -22.11 -23.18
N ARG A 97 -33.06 -23.45 -23.25
CA ARG A 97 -33.74 -24.11 -24.37
C ARG A 97 -35.25 -23.98 -24.14
N ALA A 98 -35.87 -23.37 -25.15
CA ALA A 98 -37.30 -23.25 -25.46
C ALA A 98 -38.18 -24.43 -25.04
#